data_AF-A0A2P6TZP7-F1
#
_entry.id   AF-A0A2P6TZP7-F1
#
_cell.length_a   1.000
_cell.length_b   1.000
_cell.length_c   1.000
_cell.angle_alpha   90.00
_cell.angle_beta   90.00
_cell.angle_gamma   90.00
#
_symmetry.space_group_name_H-M   'P 1'
#
loop_
_entity.id
_entity.type
_entity.pdbx_description
1 polymer ?
#
loop_
_entity_poly.entity_id
_entity_poly.type
_entity_poly.pdbx_seq_one_letter_code
_entity_poly.pdbx_strand_id
1 'polypeptide(L)'
;MLLRVTPQLRALLQQAAGDESLPQDLREAAAAGAASGATTVPWDTVKAVVRHTHERKGADAAPSLQQVCAGSGIAFAQPRKPAGKPPELAKRLEELKARLEQQQYDAMVADVTQEERRAAAVREGGLVTYKQQISFGVHVLAMMAAFYAFGHVAGMAVTGNRAVHPFIGLLFMVGALVLETVLFIIRTSVPPKLHLAAARRATAARVARQAERQKQETTAFQGPAGAAGAQGSAAGSAEAAAGSKAARGGGAGGAGKQPIKLAADKKED
;
A
#
# COMPACT_ATOMS: atom_id res chain seq x y z
N MET A 1 36.64 -23.53 20.35
CA MET A 1 35.73 -23.93 19.23
C MET A 1 34.71 -24.92 19.78
N LEU A 2 33.41 -24.75 19.48
CA LEU A 2 32.34 -25.63 19.99
C LEU A 2 31.80 -26.50 18.86
N LEU A 3 31.67 -27.80 19.12
CA LEU A 3 31.10 -28.77 18.17
C LEU A 3 29.75 -29.25 18.65
N ARG A 4 28.82 -29.47 17.71
CA ARG A 4 27.55 -30.11 18.02
C ARG A 4 27.74 -31.58 18.39
N VAL A 5 27.07 -32.00 19.46
CA VAL A 5 27.14 -33.37 19.95
C VAL A 5 26.37 -34.30 19.04
N THR A 6 27.07 -35.19 18.35
CA THR A 6 26.50 -36.30 17.57
C THR A 6 26.39 -37.56 18.44
N PRO A 7 25.57 -38.56 18.04
CA PRO A 7 25.44 -39.81 18.81
C PRO A 7 26.77 -40.58 18.98
N GLN A 8 27.62 -40.59 17.95
CA GLN A 8 28.93 -41.25 18.02
C GLN A 8 29.88 -40.52 18.97
N LEU A 9 29.91 -39.19 18.91
CA LEU A 9 30.69 -38.37 19.82
C LEU A 9 30.21 -38.56 21.27
N ARG A 10 28.89 -38.64 21.49
CA ARG A 10 28.32 -38.91 22.81
C ARG A 10 28.73 -40.27 23.36
N ALA A 11 28.68 -41.32 22.54
CA ALA A 11 29.10 -42.66 22.96
C ALA A 11 30.58 -42.71 23.37
N LEU A 12 31.45 -42.01 22.62
CA LEU A 12 32.87 -41.92 22.94
C LEU A 12 33.12 -41.11 24.22
N LEU A 13 32.40 -40.00 24.43
CA LEU A 13 32.49 -39.20 25.65
C LEU A 13 31.94 -39.95 26.88
N GLN A 14 30.91 -40.79 26.73
CA GLN A 14 30.40 -41.67 27.79
C GLN A 14 31.43 -42.75 28.17
N GLN A 15 32.09 -43.35 27.19
CA GLN A 15 33.17 -44.32 27.44
C GLN A 15 34.36 -43.64 28.14
N ALA A 16 34.71 -42.42 27.73
CA ALA A 16 35.79 -41.66 28.35
C ALA A 16 35.45 -41.17 29.77
N ALA A 17 34.17 -40.87 30.04
CA ALA A 17 33.70 -40.51 31.38
C ALA A 17 33.80 -41.68 32.38
N GLY A 18 33.76 -42.93 31.90
CA GLY A 18 33.92 -44.14 32.71
C GLY A 18 35.35 -44.68 32.80
N ASP A 19 36.33 -44.05 32.12
CA ASP A 19 37.71 -44.52 32.11
C ASP A 19 38.53 -43.86 33.23
N GLU A 20 38.98 -44.67 34.19
CA GLU A 20 39.77 -44.22 35.35
C GLU A 20 41.19 -43.78 34.97
N SER A 21 41.68 -44.12 33.78
CA SER A 21 43.02 -43.73 33.34
C SER A 21 43.11 -42.31 32.80
N LEU A 22 41.98 -41.62 32.59
CA LEU A 22 41.97 -40.24 32.15
C LEU A 22 42.17 -39.28 33.33
N PRO A 23 42.90 -38.16 33.13
CA PRO A 23 42.95 -37.07 34.09
C PRO A 23 41.54 -36.64 34.51
N GLN A 24 41.35 -36.38 35.81
CA GLN A 24 40.05 -36.08 36.40
C GLN A 24 39.32 -34.94 35.67
N ASP A 25 40.05 -33.87 35.33
CA ASP A 25 39.52 -32.71 34.60
C ASP A 25 38.93 -33.08 33.23
N LEU A 26 39.54 -34.03 32.52
CA LEU A 26 39.05 -34.50 31.22
C LEU A 26 37.84 -35.42 31.36
N ARG A 27 37.79 -36.20 32.45
CA ARG A 27 36.65 -37.09 32.76
C ARG A 27 35.41 -36.28 33.10
N GLU A 28 35.56 -35.24 33.91
CA GLU A 28 34.49 -34.31 34.26
C GLU A 28 33.99 -33.53 33.03
N ALA A 29 34.92 -33.04 32.18
CA ALA A 29 34.56 -32.38 30.93
C ALA A 29 33.86 -33.33 29.93
N ALA A 30 34.26 -34.60 29.86
CA ALA A 30 33.60 -35.62 29.04
C ALA A 30 32.21 -35.97 29.58
N ALA A 31 32.04 -36.09 30.90
CA ALA A 31 30.75 -36.32 31.55
C ALA A 31 29.77 -35.16 31.30
N ALA A 32 30.25 -33.91 31.40
CA ALA A 32 29.45 -32.72 31.09
C ALA A 32 28.98 -32.68 29.63
N GLY A 33 29.85 -33.10 28.69
CA GLY A 33 29.53 -33.20 27.27
C GLY A 33 28.62 -34.38 26.89
N ALA A 34 28.67 -35.47 27.66
CA ALA A 34 27.87 -36.68 27.48
C ALA A 34 26.44 -36.57 28.04
N ALA A 35 26.17 -35.57 28.88
CA ALA A 35 24.86 -35.36 29.50
C ALA A 35 23.75 -35.20 28.46
N SER A 36 22.56 -35.72 28.79
CA SER A 36 21.41 -35.81 27.86
C SER A 36 20.91 -34.46 27.31
N GLY A 37 21.34 -33.33 27.88
CA GLY A 37 20.98 -31.98 27.43
C GLY A 37 22.11 -31.18 26.78
N ALA A 38 23.34 -31.71 26.71
CA ALA A 38 24.47 -31.00 26.15
C ALA A 38 24.40 -31.01 24.61
N THR A 39 24.21 -29.83 24.02
CA THR A 39 24.17 -29.65 22.55
C THR A 39 25.53 -29.29 21.96
N THR A 40 26.48 -28.87 22.79
CA THR A 40 27.79 -28.36 22.35
C THR A 40 28.93 -28.84 23.27
N VAL A 41 30.04 -29.27 22.68
CA VAL A 41 31.26 -29.70 23.40
C VAL A 41 32.48 -28.95 22.87
N PRO A 42 33.43 -28.53 23.73
CA PRO A 42 34.69 -27.94 23.29
C PRO A 42 35.55 -28.91 22.47
N TRP A 43 36.11 -28.41 21.36
CA TRP A 43 36.98 -29.19 20.48
C TRP A 43 38.21 -29.78 21.19
N ASP A 44 38.78 -29.02 22.13
CA ASP A 44 40.00 -29.41 22.82
C ASP A 44 39.77 -30.64 23.71
N THR A 45 38.59 -30.75 24.32
CA THR A 45 38.16 -31.93 25.08
C THR A 45 38.04 -33.17 24.18
N VAL A 46 37.41 -33.04 23.01
CA VAL A 46 37.26 -34.16 22.06
C VAL A 46 38.63 -34.64 21.56
N LYS A 47 39.52 -33.71 21.20
CA LYS A 47 40.86 -34.04 20.72
C LYS A 47 41.71 -34.74 21.78
N ALA A 48 41.64 -34.28 23.04
CA ALA A 48 42.36 -34.90 24.15
C ALA A 48 41.88 -36.34 24.40
N VAL A 49 40.57 -36.57 24.40
CA VAL A 49 39.99 -37.91 24.59
C VAL A 49 40.37 -38.85 23.45
N VAL A 50 40.23 -38.43 22.19
CA VAL A 50 40.59 -39.26 21.03
C VAL A 50 42.07 -39.63 21.04
N ARG A 51 42.96 -38.68 21.34
CA ARG A 51 44.40 -38.93 21.44
C ARG A 51 44.72 -39.97 22.51
N HIS A 52 44.13 -39.87 23.70
CA HIS A 52 44.31 -40.85 24.77
C HIS A 52 43.78 -42.24 24.39
N THR A 53 42.62 -42.31 23.73
CA THR A 53 42.09 -43.60 23.25
C THR A 53 42.98 -44.23 22.18
N HIS A 54 43.59 -43.41 21.32
CA HIS A 54 44.49 -43.84 20.26
C HIS A 54 45.84 -44.33 20.80
N GLU A 55 46.41 -43.64 21.80
CA GLU A 55 47.63 -44.06 22.50
C GLU A 55 47.43 -45.40 23.23
N ARG A 56 46.22 -45.69 23.73
CA ARG A 56 45.93 -46.88 24.53
C ARG A 56 45.50 -48.11 23.73
N LYS A 57 44.64 -47.92 22.72
CA LYS A 57 44.08 -49.03 21.91
C LYS A 57 44.90 -49.34 20.66
N GLY A 58 45.90 -48.49 20.34
CA GLY A 58 46.69 -48.59 19.11
C GLY A 58 45.92 -48.06 17.89
N ALA A 59 46.67 -47.75 16.83
CA ALA A 59 46.16 -47.08 15.63
C ALA A 59 45.05 -47.85 14.88
N ASP A 60 44.93 -49.15 15.13
CA ASP A 60 44.04 -50.06 14.38
C ASP A 60 42.68 -50.29 15.07
N ALA A 61 42.56 -50.00 16.38
CA ALA A 61 41.34 -50.23 17.16
C ALA A 61 40.69 -48.93 17.69
N ALA A 62 41.30 -47.78 17.45
CA ALA A 62 40.76 -46.48 17.85
C ALA A 62 39.96 -45.84 16.71
N PRO A 63 38.73 -45.33 16.98
CA PRO A 63 37.95 -44.65 15.95
C PRO A 63 38.69 -43.40 15.49
N SER A 64 38.80 -43.21 14.17
CA SER A 64 39.53 -42.06 13.63
C SER A 64 38.81 -40.76 13.97
N LEU A 65 39.55 -39.67 14.18
CA LEU A 65 38.96 -38.37 14.53
C LEU A 65 37.91 -37.93 13.49
N GLN A 66 38.11 -38.30 12.22
CA GLN A 66 37.17 -38.05 11.13
C GLN A 66 35.86 -38.83 11.28
N GLN A 67 35.92 -40.10 11.72
CA GLN A 67 34.72 -40.91 11.99
C GLN A 67 33.92 -40.36 13.18
N VAL A 68 34.61 -40.01 14.27
CA VAL A 68 33.96 -39.48 15.48
C VAL A 68 33.31 -38.12 15.21
N CYS A 69 33.94 -37.30 14.37
CA CYS A 69 33.45 -35.97 14.01
C CYS A 69 32.56 -35.97 12.76
N ALA A 70 32.30 -37.12 12.14
CA ALA A 70 31.44 -37.22 10.96
C ALA A 70 30.03 -36.70 11.29
N GLY A 71 29.57 -35.71 10.52
CA GLY A 71 28.27 -35.06 10.75
C GLY A 71 28.22 -34.09 11.93
N SER A 72 29.35 -33.83 12.61
CA SER A 72 29.40 -32.79 13.65
C SER A 72 29.57 -31.41 13.01
N GLY A 73 28.62 -30.52 13.29
CA GLY A 73 28.67 -29.13 12.83
C GLY A 73 29.35 -28.24 13.86
N ILE A 74 30.03 -27.18 13.39
CA ILE A 74 30.55 -26.12 14.25
C ILE A 74 29.36 -25.35 14.82
N ALA A 75 29.23 -25.34 16.15
CA ALA A 75 28.21 -24.56 16.83
C ALA A 75 28.72 -23.12 16.99
N PHE A 76 28.23 -22.22 16.16
CA PHE A 76 28.42 -20.79 16.37
C PHE A 76 27.54 -20.36 17.55
N ALA A 77 28.16 -19.75 18.58
CA ALA A 77 27.41 -19.06 19.61
C ALA A 77 26.64 -17.93 18.90
N GLN A 78 25.31 -18.05 18.83
CA GLN A 78 24.50 -17.01 18.20
C GLN A 78 24.72 -15.72 19.00
N PRO A 79 25.09 -14.59 18.36
CA PRO A 79 25.18 -13.32 19.05
C PRO A 79 23.81 -13.01 19.67
N ARG A 80 23.81 -12.81 20.99
CA ARG A 80 22.62 -12.51 21.77
C ARG A 80 21.93 -11.31 21.13
N LYS A 81 20.67 -11.48 20.72
CA LYS A 81 19.86 -10.43 20.10
C LYS A 81 19.95 -9.17 20.99
N PRO A 82 20.44 -8.03 20.49
CA PRO A 82 20.53 -6.82 21.30
C PRO A 82 19.13 -6.42 21.76
N ALA A 83 18.99 -6.15 23.05
CA ALA A 83 17.73 -5.81 23.67
C ALA A 83 17.32 -4.38 23.27
N GLY A 84 16.14 -4.26 22.66
CA GLY A 84 15.50 -2.98 22.35
C GLY A 84 15.93 -2.37 21.02
N LYS A 85 14.94 -2.04 20.18
CA LYS A 85 15.16 -1.15 19.02
C LYS A 85 15.51 0.23 19.56
N PRO A 86 16.57 0.90 19.06
CA PRO A 86 16.94 2.22 19.54
C PRO A 86 15.78 3.19 19.29
N PRO A 87 15.55 4.16 20.19
CA PRO A 87 14.38 5.06 20.14
C PRO A 87 14.32 5.88 18.84
N GLU A 88 15.46 6.13 18.21
CA GLU A 88 15.55 6.79 16.91
C GLU A 88 14.99 5.93 15.76
N LEU A 89 15.22 4.62 15.76
CA LEU A 89 14.62 3.73 14.76
C LEU A 89 13.11 3.60 14.95
N ALA A 90 12.60 3.67 16.18
CA ALA A 90 11.17 3.64 16.45
C ALA A 90 10.46 4.86 15.84
N LYS A 91 11.02 6.06 16.04
CA LYS A 91 10.52 7.31 15.45
C LYS A 91 10.54 7.27 13.92
N ARG A 92 11.62 6.76 13.33
CA ARG A 92 11.72 6.59 11.87
C ARG A 92 10.69 5.61 11.32
N LEU A 93 10.44 4.50 12.01
CA LEU A 93 9.42 3.53 11.62
C LEU A 93 8.00 4.12 11.69
N GLU A 94 7.73 4.97 12.69
CA GLU A 94 6.46 5.67 12.81
C GLU A 94 6.26 6.68 11.67
N GLU A 95 7.30 7.45 11.33
CA GLU A 95 7.29 8.37 10.18
C GLU A 95 7.04 7.62 8.85
N LEU A 96 7.70 6.47 8.66
CA LEU A 96 7.51 5.62 7.49
C LEU A 96 6.08 5.06 7.39
N LYS A 97 5.47 4.68 8.52
CA LYS A 97 4.08 4.22 8.56
C LYS A 97 3.10 5.34 8.23
N ALA A 98 3.27 6.52 8.83
CA ALA A 98 2.42 7.67 8.55
C ALA A 98 2.44 8.06 7.06
N ARG A 99 3.61 8.01 6.42
CA ARG A 99 3.72 8.26 4.97
C ARG A 99 2.99 7.20 4.14
N LEU A 100 3.04 5.94 4.54
CA LEU A 100 2.36 4.85 3.85
C LEU A 100 0.84 4.96 3.99
N GLU A 101 0.36 5.27 5.20
CA GLU A 101 -1.05 5.53 5.47
C GLU A 101 -1.57 6.73 4.66
N GLN A 102 -0.79 7.80 4.57
CA GLN A 102 -1.14 8.96 3.73
C GLN A 102 -1.22 8.56 2.24
N GLN A 103 -0.28 7.78 1.73
CA GLN A 103 -0.32 7.31 0.34
C GLN A 103 -1.54 6.43 0.07
N GLN A 104 -1.95 5.59 1.03
CA GLN A 104 -3.16 4.78 0.90
C GLN A 104 -4.42 5.63 0.94
N TYR A 105 -4.47 6.62 1.83
CA TYR A 105 -5.57 7.59 1.87
C TYR A 105 -5.67 8.37 0.56
N ASP A 106 -4.54 8.88 0.06
CA ASP A 106 -4.47 9.61 -1.21
C ASP A 106 -4.90 8.72 -2.38
N ALA A 107 -4.54 7.43 -2.38
CA ALA A 107 -4.99 6.46 -3.38
C ALA A 107 -6.49 6.18 -3.30
N MET A 108 -7.07 6.08 -2.11
CA MET A 108 -8.52 5.91 -1.93
C MET A 108 -9.31 7.15 -2.38
N VAL A 109 -8.74 8.34 -2.21
CA VAL A 109 -9.37 9.62 -2.54
C VAL A 109 -8.98 10.12 -3.94
N ALA A 110 -8.03 9.45 -4.62
CA ALA A 110 -7.58 9.80 -5.96
C ALA A 110 -8.70 9.79 -6.99
N ASP A 111 -9.61 8.81 -6.92
CA ASP A 111 -10.73 8.72 -7.87
C ASP A 111 -11.71 9.88 -7.67
N VAL A 112 -12.04 10.20 -6.42
CA VAL A 112 -12.94 11.32 -6.08
C VAL A 112 -12.31 12.66 -6.47
N THR A 113 -11.03 12.87 -6.14
CA THR A 113 -10.33 14.12 -6.47
C THR A 113 -10.06 14.27 -7.96
N GLN A 114 -9.90 13.19 -8.72
CA GLN A 114 -9.81 13.27 -10.18
C GLN A 114 -11.15 13.63 -10.81
N GLU A 115 -12.26 13.08 -10.30
CA GLU A 115 -13.60 13.46 -10.76
C GLU A 115 -13.93 14.90 -10.39
N GLU A 116 -13.57 15.36 -9.19
CA GLU A 116 -13.72 16.75 -8.78
C GLU A 116 -12.81 17.68 -9.58
N ARG A 117 -11.55 17.32 -9.86
CA ARG A 117 -10.67 18.12 -10.72
C ARG A 117 -11.14 18.17 -12.16
N ARG A 118 -11.71 17.08 -12.70
CA ARG A 118 -12.29 17.07 -14.05
C ARG A 118 -13.58 17.87 -14.10
N ALA A 119 -14.44 17.74 -13.08
CA ALA A 119 -15.65 18.52 -12.95
C ALA A 119 -15.34 20.02 -12.72
N ALA A 120 -14.30 20.35 -11.95
CA ALA A 120 -13.80 21.70 -11.75
C ALA A 120 -13.16 22.25 -13.04
N ALA A 121 -12.31 21.49 -13.73
CA ALA A 121 -11.74 21.90 -15.02
C ALA A 121 -12.81 22.15 -16.10
N VAL A 122 -13.92 21.41 -16.05
CA VAL A 122 -15.08 21.61 -16.93
C VAL A 122 -15.95 22.78 -16.47
N ARG A 123 -16.11 23.00 -15.16
CA ARG A 123 -16.93 24.06 -14.56
C ARG A 123 -16.25 25.43 -14.56
N GLU A 124 -14.93 25.46 -14.47
CA GLU A 124 -14.12 26.68 -14.46
C GLU A 124 -13.85 27.21 -15.87
N GLY A 125 -14.19 26.47 -16.94
CA GLY A 125 -13.95 26.90 -18.32
C GLY A 125 -12.48 27.22 -18.62
N GLY A 126 -11.60 26.89 -17.69
CA GLY A 126 -10.22 27.34 -17.64
C GLY A 126 -9.38 26.37 -18.43
N LEU A 127 -8.60 26.91 -19.35
CA LEU A 127 -7.58 26.18 -20.07
C LEU A 127 -6.50 25.77 -19.04
N VAL A 128 -6.73 24.70 -18.28
CA VAL A 128 -5.89 24.30 -17.11
C VAL A 128 -4.50 23.85 -17.54
N THR A 129 -4.29 23.56 -18.82
CA THR A 129 -2.98 23.21 -19.38
C THR A 129 -2.44 24.37 -20.19
N TYR A 130 -1.20 24.81 -19.89
CA TYR A 130 -0.47 25.84 -20.64
C TYR A 130 -0.50 25.63 -22.17
N LYS A 131 -0.42 24.37 -22.62
CA LYS A 131 -0.60 23.99 -24.03
C LYS A 131 -1.97 24.36 -24.61
N GLN A 132 -3.01 24.26 -23.81
CA GLN A 132 -4.39 24.59 -24.20
C GLN A 132 -4.61 26.11 -24.22
N GLN A 133 -3.94 26.87 -23.35
CA GLN A 133 -3.90 28.34 -23.39
C GLN A 133 -3.21 28.86 -24.65
N ILE A 134 -2.05 28.28 -25.00
CA ILE A 134 -1.32 28.63 -26.22
C ILE A 134 -2.15 28.24 -27.45
N SER A 135 -2.69 27.03 -27.49
CA SER A 135 -3.51 26.58 -28.63
C SER A 135 -4.73 27.45 -28.85
N PHE A 136 -5.38 27.92 -27.78
CA PHE A 136 -6.51 28.84 -27.89
C PHE A 136 -6.06 30.20 -28.44
N GLY A 137 -5.00 30.80 -27.89
CA GLY A 137 -4.48 32.07 -28.40
C GLY A 137 -4.08 32.02 -29.87
N VAL A 138 -3.43 30.93 -30.31
CA VAL A 138 -3.08 30.71 -31.73
C VAL A 138 -4.33 30.56 -32.60
N HIS A 139 -5.37 29.88 -32.11
CA HIS A 139 -6.64 29.75 -32.84
C HIS A 139 -7.31 31.12 -33.04
N VAL A 140 -7.41 31.92 -31.98
CA VAL A 140 -8.00 33.27 -32.06
C VAL A 140 -7.22 34.13 -33.07
N LEU A 141 -5.89 34.10 -33.01
CA LEU A 141 -5.05 34.87 -33.94
C LEU A 141 -5.24 34.42 -35.40
N ALA A 142 -5.32 33.11 -35.65
CA ALA A 142 -5.57 32.56 -36.97
C ALA A 142 -6.95 32.97 -37.51
N MET A 143 -7.99 32.94 -36.67
CA MET A 143 -9.33 33.37 -37.03
C MET A 143 -9.39 34.88 -37.32
N MET A 144 -8.70 35.71 -36.53
CA MET A 144 -8.60 37.15 -36.78
C MET A 144 -7.91 37.45 -38.11
N ALA A 145 -6.83 36.74 -38.43
CA ALA A 145 -6.13 36.89 -39.70
C ALA A 145 -7.01 36.46 -40.89
N ALA A 146 -7.72 35.34 -40.75
CA ALA A 146 -8.63 34.84 -41.79
C ALA A 146 -9.78 35.82 -42.07
N PHE A 147 -10.43 36.34 -41.03
CA PHE A 147 -11.53 37.29 -41.16
C PHE A 147 -11.07 38.67 -41.65
N TYR A 148 -9.87 39.10 -41.26
CA TYR A 148 -9.27 40.31 -41.81
C TYR A 148 -9.01 40.17 -43.31
N ALA A 149 -8.36 39.08 -43.73
CA ALA A 149 -8.10 38.81 -45.14
C ALA A 149 -9.40 38.69 -45.95
N PHE A 150 -10.38 37.98 -45.41
CA PHE A 150 -11.71 37.86 -46.00
C PHE A 150 -12.40 39.23 -46.13
N GLY A 151 -12.43 40.03 -45.07
CA GLY A 151 -13.02 41.36 -45.08
C GLY A 151 -12.29 42.33 -46.02
N HIS A 152 -10.97 42.21 -46.14
CA HIS A 152 -10.18 43.00 -47.08
C HIS A 152 -10.51 42.64 -48.53
N VAL A 153 -10.60 41.35 -48.87
CA VAL A 153 -11.00 40.87 -50.21
C VAL A 153 -12.44 41.24 -50.52
N ALA A 154 -13.35 41.08 -49.56
CA ALA A 154 -14.74 41.52 -49.69
C ALA A 154 -14.81 43.04 -49.89
N GLY A 155 -13.98 43.81 -49.19
CA GLY A 155 -13.86 45.25 -49.38
C GLY A 155 -13.40 45.62 -50.78
N MET A 156 -12.47 44.86 -51.38
CA MET A 156 -12.04 45.02 -52.78
C MET A 156 -13.15 44.73 -53.78
N ALA A 157 -14.01 43.75 -53.47
CA ALA A 157 -15.12 43.38 -54.34
C ALA A 157 -16.29 44.38 -54.26
N VAL A 158 -16.55 44.96 -53.08
CA VAL A 158 -17.72 45.81 -52.83
C VAL A 158 -17.43 47.30 -53.10
N THR A 159 -16.20 47.75 -52.90
CA THR A 159 -15.85 49.18 -53.00
C THR A 159 -14.76 49.42 -54.04
N GLY A 160 -14.85 50.51 -54.81
CA GLY A 160 -13.81 50.91 -55.76
C GLY A 160 -12.68 51.75 -55.12
N ASN A 161 -12.83 52.15 -53.86
CA ASN A 161 -11.89 53.02 -53.17
C ASN A 161 -10.88 52.22 -52.34
N ARG A 162 -9.61 52.26 -52.75
CA ARG A 162 -8.51 51.53 -52.12
C ARG A 162 -8.28 51.86 -50.65
N ALA A 163 -8.64 53.07 -50.23
CA ALA A 163 -8.50 53.48 -48.85
C ALA A 163 -9.48 52.76 -47.91
N VAL A 164 -10.60 52.22 -48.42
CA VAL A 164 -11.70 51.69 -47.59
C VAL A 164 -11.53 50.19 -47.30
N HIS A 165 -10.81 49.44 -48.15
CA HIS A 165 -10.57 48.00 -47.96
C HIS A 165 -10.00 47.60 -46.58
N PRO A 166 -8.96 48.26 -46.04
CA PRO A 166 -8.42 47.90 -44.72
C PRO A 166 -9.42 48.17 -43.57
N PHE A 167 -10.29 49.18 -43.70
CA PHE A 167 -11.32 49.47 -42.70
C PHE A 167 -12.42 48.40 -42.70
N ILE A 168 -12.78 47.86 -43.87
CA ILE A 168 -13.73 46.75 -43.98
C ILE A 168 -13.12 45.46 -43.41
N GLY A 169 -11.82 45.21 -43.68
CA GLY A 169 -11.07 44.11 -43.06
C GLY A 169 -11.04 44.22 -41.53
N LEU A 170 -10.81 45.42 -41.00
CA LEU A 170 -10.83 45.69 -39.56
C LEU A 170 -12.22 45.43 -38.95
N LEU A 171 -13.29 45.84 -39.63
CA LEU A 171 -14.67 45.58 -39.17
C LEU A 171 -14.97 44.07 -39.06
N PHE A 172 -14.56 43.29 -40.06
CA PHE A 172 -14.71 41.83 -40.04
C PHE A 172 -13.86 41.17 -38.95
N MET A 173 -12.65 41.68 -38.69
CA MET A 173 -11.80 41.23 -37.60
C MET A 173 -12.47 41.47 -36.23
N VAL A 174 -13.07 42.64 -36.01
CA VAL A 174 -13.82 42.93 -34.78
C VAL A 174 -15.03 42.00 -34.65
N GLY A 175 -15.74 41.74 -35.74
CA GLY A 175 -16.83 40.74 -35.77
C GLY A 175 -16.37 39.33 -35.39
N ALA A 176 -15.20 38.91 -35.87
CA ALA A 176 -14.58 37.63 -35.51
C ALA A 176 -14.26 37.56 -34.01
N LEU A 177 -13.77 38.65 -33.41
CA LEU A 177 -13.50 38.71 -31.98
C LEU A 177 -14.77 38.55 -31.14
N VAL A 178 -15.87 39.18 -31.57
CA VAL A 178 -17.18 39.03 -30.91
C VAL A 178 -17.69 37.60 -31.06
N LEU A 179 -17.62 37.03 -32.26
CA LEU A 179 -18.05 35.64 -32.52
C LEU A 179 -17.25 34.66 -31.67
N GLU A 180 -15.93 34.83 -31.59
CA GLU A 180 -15.04 34.02 -30.78
C GLU A 180 -15.37 34.15 -29.29
N THR A 181 -15.65 35.37 -28.82
CA THR A 181 -16.07 35.61 -27.43
C THR A 181 -17.38 34.89 -27.11
N VAL A 182 -18.36 34.93 -28.02
CA VAL A 182 -19.65 34.23 -27.86
C VAL A 182 -19.45 32.71 -27.90
N LEU A 183 -18.65 32.19 -28.83
CA LEU A 183 -18.29 30.77 -28.93
C LEU A 183 -17.56 30.29 -27.66
N PHE A 184 -16.66 31.10 -27.12
CA PHE A 184 -15.96 30.83 -25.87
C PHE A 184 -16.95 30.78 -24.69
N ILE A 185 -17.88 31.73 -24.60
CA ILE A 185 -18.94 31.72 -23.58
C ILE A 185 -19.80 30.47 -23.72
N ILE A 186 -20.24 30.10 -24.92
CA ILE A 186 -21.06 28.89 -25.12
C ILE A 186 -20.26 27.62 -24.75
N ARG A 187 -19.00 27.53 -25.19
CA ARG A 187 -18.14 26.39 -24.91
C ARG A 187 -17.84 26.22 -23.42
N THR A 188 -17.75 27.32 -22.67
CA THR A 188 -17.50 27.29 -21.22
C THR A 188 -18.78 27.17 -20.40
N SER A 189 -19.92 27.65 -20.90
CA SER A 189 -21.21 27.64 -20.19
C SER A 189 -22.04 26.37 -20.38
N VAL A 190 -21.80 25.59 -21.44
CA VAL A 190 -22.52 24.33 -21.67
C VAL A 190 -21.79 23.17 -20.99
N PRO A 191 -22.29 22.64 -19.86
CA PRO A 191 -21.72 21.42 -19.29
C PRO A 191 -21.90 20.28 -20.30
N PRO A 192 -20.87 19.47 -20.56
CA PRO A 192 -20.93 18.39 -21.54
C PRO A 192 -21.83 17.27 -21.02
N LYS A 193 -23.14 17.39 -21.29
CA LYS A 193 -24.17 16.40 -20.91
C LYS A 193 -23.86 15.00 -21.45
N LEU A 194 -23.09 14.91 -22.54
CA LEU A 194 -22.71 13.64 -23.18
C LEU A 194 -21.69 12.83 -22.35
N HIS A 195 -20.67 13.50 -21.80
CA HIS A 195 -19.66 12.82 -20.96
C HIS A 195 -20.22 12.45 -19.58
N LEU A 196 -21.14 13.26 -19.05
CA LEU A 196 -21.87 12.96 -17.82
C LEU A 196 -22.77 11.73 -17.97
N ALA A 197 -23.46 11.58 -19.10
CA ALA A 197 -24.27 10.40 -19.39
C ALA A 197 -23.41 9.14 -19.61
N ALA A 198 -22.29 9.27 -20.33
CA ALA A 198 -21.35 8.17 -20.53
C ALA A 198 -20.67 7.73 -19.21
N ALA A 199 -20.26 8.68 -18.38
CA ALA A 199 -19.69 8.41 -17.05
C ALA A 199 -20.71 7.71 -16.13
N ARG A 200 -21.96 8.18 -16.10
CA ARG A 200 -23.05 7.53 -15.34
C ARG A 200 -23.33 6.11 -15.80
N ARG A 201 -23.25 5.83 -17.11
CA ARG A 201 -23.39 4.46 -17.63
C ARG A 201 -22.21 3.58 -17.24
N ALA A 202 -21.00 4.11 -17.25
CA ALA A 202 -19.80 3.39 -16.83
C ALA A 202 -19.82 3.06 -15.33
N THR A 203 -20.24 4.00 -14.48
CA THR A 203 -20.38 3.75 -13.04
C THR A 203 -21.51 2.78 -12.74
N ALA A 204 -22.68 2.90 -13.40
CA ALA A 204 -23.76 1.95 -13.27
C ALA A 204 -23.35 0.52 -13.68
N ALA A 205 -22.58 0.37 -14.76
CA ALA A 205 -22.06 -0.93 -15.19
C ALA A 205 -21.07 -1.55 -14.19
N ARG A 206 -20.25 -0.73 -13.52
CA ARG A 206 -19.33 -1.20 -12.47
C ARG A 206 -20.09 -1.67 -11.23
N VAL A 207 -21.09 -0.91 -10.80
CA VAL A 207 -21.95 -1.26 -9.65
C VAL A 207 -22.73 -2.54 -9.93
N ALA A 208 -23.26 -2.72 -11.15
CA ALA A 208 -23.95 -3.95 -11.53
C ALA A 208 -23.02 -5.18 -11.45
N ARG A 209 -21.79 -5.09 -11.96
CA ARG A 209 -20.80 -6.17 -11.88
C ARG A 209 -20.39 -6.50 -10.44
N GLN A 210 -20.31 -5.49 -9.57
CA GLN A 210 -20.02 -5.71 -8.15
C GLN A 210 -21.19 -6.38 -7.44
N ALA A 211 -22.43 -5.97 -7.74
CA ALA A 211 -23.62 -6.60 -7.20
C ALA A 211 -23.75 -8.08 -7.64
N GLU A 212 -23.39 -8.40 -8.89
CA GLU A 212 -23.34 -9.78 -9.37
C GLU A 212 -22.28 -10.62 -8.65
N ARG A 213 -21.09 -10.07 -8.42
CA ARG A 213 -20.04 -10.75 -7.64
C ARG A 213 -20.48 -11.02 -6.20
N GLN A 214 -21.09 -10.03 -5.55
CA GLN A 214 -21.64 -10.22 -4.21
C GLN A 214 -22.78 -11.25 -4.17
N LYS A 215 -23.63 -11.29 -5.20
CA LYS A 215 -24.66 -12.33 -5.33
C LYS A 215 -24.05 -13.71 -5.51
N GLN A 216 -22.99 -13.85 -6.31
CA GLN A 216 -22.28 -15.12 -6.49
C GLN A 216 -21.56 -15.57 -5.22
N GLU A 217 -20.96 -14.66 -4.47
CA GLU A 217 -20.33 -14.98 -3.18
C GLU A 217 -21.37 -15.40 -2.13
N THR A 218 -22.54 -14.75 -2.10
CA THR A 218 -23.62 -15.10 -1.16
C THR A 218 -24.36 -16.39 -1.55
N THR A 219 -24.55 -16.69 -2.84
CA THR A 219 -25.11 -17.98 -3.27
C THR A 219 -24.09 -19.12 -3.19
N ALA A 220 -22.79 -18.86 -3.37
CA ALA A 220 -21.74 -19.86 -3.11
C ALA A 220 -21.66 -20.23 -1.62
N PHE A 221 -21.93 -19.28 -0.71
CA PHE A 221 -22.05 -19.55 0.72
C PHE A 221 -23.36 -20.28 1.10
N GLN A 222 -24.37 -20.30 0.22
CA GLN A 222 -25.65 -21.02 0.40
C GLN A 222 -25.81 -22.26 -0.53
N GLY A 223 -24.71 -22.80 -1.07
CA GLY A 223 -24.68 -24.11 -1.74
C GLY A 223 -24.91 -25.28 -0.76
N PRO A 224 -25.26 -26.49 -1.24
CA PRO A 224 -26.34 -27.33 -0.73
C PRO A 224 -26.00 -28.08 0.56
N ALA A 225 -25.96 -27.39 1.69
CA ALA A 225 -25.89 -28.01 3.02
C ALA A 225 -27.12 -27.68 3.90
N GLY A 226 -28.16 -27.05 3.34
CA GLY A 226 -29.36 -26.64 4.08
C GLY A 226 -30.64 -27.42 3.76
N ALA A 227 -30.64 -28.34 2.80
CA ALA A 227 -31.85 -29.06 2.36
C ALA A 227 -32.06 -30.44 3.02
N ALA A 228 -31.18 -30.85 3.93
CA ALA A 228 -31.27 -32.13 4.63
C ALA A 228 -31.25 -31.90 6.15
N GLY A 229 -32.34 -31.36 6.70
CA GLY A 229 -32.43 -31.15 8.14
C GLY A 229 -33.61 -30.30 8.60
N ALA A 230 -34.82 -30.59 8.11
CA ALA A 230 -36.04 -30.03 8.71
C ALA A 230 -37.25 -30.95 8.47
N GLN A 231 -37.11 -32.23 8.81
CA GLN A 231 -38.25 -33.06 9.19
C GLN A 231 -37.96 -33.58 10.60
N GLY A 232 -38.70 -33.06 11.57
CA GLY A 232 -38.64 -33.54 12.94
C GLY A 232 -39.13 -32.52 13.97
N SER A 233 -40.30 -32.81 14.52
CA SER A 233 -40.81 -32.31 15.79
C SER A 233 -41.61 -30.99 15.77
N ALA A 234 -42.89 -31.16 15.43
CA ALA A 234 -43.97 -30.43 16.09
C ALA A 234 -44.05 -30.87 17.57
N ALA A 235 -43.88 -29.93 18.51
CA ALA A 235 -44.51 -30.00 19.84
C ALA A 235 -44.25 -28.70 20.62
N GLY A 236 -45.34 -27.99 20.96
CA GLY A 236 -45.40 -26.96 22.01
C GLY A 236 -44.70 -25.64 21.65
N SER A 237 -45.27 -24.47 21.88
CA SER A 237 -46.41 -24.07 22.69
C SER A 237 -46.77 -22.65 22.24
N ALA A 238 -48.05 -22.43 22.01
CA ALA A 238 -48.62 -21.12 21.80
C ALA A 238 -48.49 -20.29 23.09
N GLU A 239 -47.94 -19.09 22.99
CA GLU A 239 -48.42 -17.97 23.79
C GLU A 239 -48.19 -16.67 23.03
N ALA A 240 -49.30 -16.04 22.67
CA ALA A 240 -49.35 -14.75 22.03
C ALA A 240 -49.55 -13.66 23.08
N ALA A 241 -48.72 -12.62 23.04
CA ALA A 241 -49.03 -11.30 23.57
C ALA A 241 -48.36 -10.29 22.63
N ALA A 242 -49.09 -9.68 21.69
CA ALA A 242 -49.91 -8.49 21.92
C ALA A 242 -49.08 -7.27 22.32
N GLY A 243 -48.95 -6.34 21.35
CA GLY A 243 -48.96 -4.89 21.52
C GLY A 243 -47.93 -4.23 22.44
N SER A 244 -47.15 -3.29 21.90
CA SER A 244 -47.41 -1.88 22.24
C SER A 244 -46.58 -0.91 21.42
N LYS A 245 -47.30 0.09 20.96
CA LYS A 245 -46.90 1.41 20.48
C LYS A 245 -46.16 2.20 21.57
N ALA A 246 -45.50 3.29 21.15
CA ALA A 246 -44.94 4.39 21.97
C ALA A 246 -43.57 4.08 22.64
N ALA A 247 -42.59 4.99 22.76
CA ALA A 247 -42.44 6.38 22.40
C ALA A 247 -40.97 6.81 22.63
N ARG A 248 -40.65 8.01 22.11
CA ARG A 248 -39.84 9.07 22.74
C ARG A 248 -38.32 8.92 22.93
N GLY A 249 -37.67 10.07 22.68
CA GLY A 249 -36.41 10.51 23.27
C GLY A 249 -35.30 10.58 22.22
N GLY A 250 -34.85 11.72 21.71
CA GLY A 250 -34.62 13.00 22.38
C GLY A 250 -33.16 13.05 22.82
N GLY A 251 -32.33 13.85 22.15
CA GLY A 251 -30.91 13.97 22.48
C GLY A 251 -30.12 14.87 21.55
N ALA A 252 -30.49 16.15 21.49
CA ALA A 252 -29.66 17.21 20.94
C ALA A 252 -28.47 17.49 21.88
N GLY A 253 -27.28 17.70 21.34
CA GLY A 253 -26.10 18.04 22.12
C GLY A 253 -24.83 18.21 21.29
N GLY A 254 -24.84 19.14 20.33
CA GLY A 254 -23.66 19.49 19.53
C GLY A 254 -23.44 21.01 19.53
N ALA A 255 -22.72 21.52 20.52
CA ALA A 255 -22.21 22.90 20.51
C ALA A 255 -20.93 23.00 21.36
N GLY A 256 -19.78 22.92 20.69
CA GLY A 256 -18.46 23.13 21.28
C GLY A 256 -17.52 23.77 20.25
N LYS A 257 -17.83 25.00 19.85
CA LYS A 257 -16.91 25.87 19.11
C LYS A 257 -15.85 26.39 20.09
N GLN A 258 -14.58 26.10 19.85
CA GLN A 258 -13.47 26.93 20.34
C GLN A 258 -12.77 27.58 19.13
N PRO A 259 -12.66 28.91 19.06
CA PRO A 259 -11.82 29.57 18.08
C PRO A 259 -10.37 29.68 18.57
N ILE A 260 -9.46 29.21 17.72
CA ILE A 260 -8.01 29.42 17.76
C ILE A 260 -7.75 30.93 17.64
N LYS A 261 -7.13 31.54 18.67
CA LYS A 261 -6.57 32.90 18.57
C LYS A 261 -5.17 32.83 17.95
N LEU A 262 -5.06 33.52 16.84
CA LEU A 262 -3.88 33.84 16.05
C LEU A 262 -2.84 34.58 16.90
N ALA A 263 -1.58 34.14 16.83
CA ALA A 263 -0.43 34.90 17.27
C ALA A 263 -0.17 36.03 16.26
N ALA A 264 -0.15 37.28 16.75
CA ALA A 264 0.28 38.44 15.98
C ALA A 264 1.71 38.80 16.39
N ASP A 265 2.56 38.67 15.38
CA ASP A 265 3.84 39.34 15.15
C ASP A 265 3.83 40.80 15.67
N LYS A 266 4.88 41.18 16.43
CA LYS A 266 5.27 42.58 16.60
C LYS A 266 6.80 42.70 16.71
N LYS A 267 7.38 43.15 15.60
CA LYS A 267 8.67 43.84 15.46
C LYS A 267 8.57 45.28 16.01
N GLU A 268 9.73 45.94 16.15
CA GLU A 268 10.03 47.28 16.74
C GLU A 268 10.45 47.15 18.21
N ASP A 269 11.68 47.45 18.65
CA ASP A 269 12.84 48.16 18.10
C ASP A 269 14.16 47.48 18.52
#